data_AF-A0AAT9HXI8-F1
#
_entry.id   AF-A0AAT9HXI8-F1
#
_cell.length_a   1.000
_cell.length_b   1.000
_cell.length_c   1.000
_cell.angle_alpha   90.00
_cell.angle_beta   90.00
_cell.angle_gamma   90.00
#
_symmetry.space_group_name_H-M   'P 1'
#
loop_
_entity.id
_entity.type
_entity.pdbx_description
1 polymer ?
#
loop_
_entity_poly.entity_id
_entity_poly.type
_entity_poly.pdbx_seq_one_letter_code
_entity_poly.pdbx_strand_id
1 'polypeptide(L)'
;MDAALLLGALASRAGDRVDLLAYDRRLRALVQGRAAGDVLPALVNAMATLEPELVETDARGLTATALRTAPRRSLIVLLTTLDAAPIEEGLLPVLAQLTQRHTVLLASVADPHIAAMATARGTTDAVYDAAAAAQAHAERGRTAEQLRRHGVTVVDATPEELAPALADAYLALKSAGRL
;
A
#
# COMPACT_ATOMS: atom_id res chain seq x y z
N MET A 1 4.68 9.02 1.54
CA MET A 1 5.09 8.99 2.97
C MET A 1 3.96 9.48 3.86
N ASP A 2 3.31 10.59 3.50
CA ASP A 2 2.24 11.24 4.27
C ASP A 2 1.09 10.31 4.67
N ALA A 3 0.62 9.44 3.76
CA ALA A 3 -0.41 8.45 4.07
C ALA A 3 -0.02 7.50 5.23
N ALA A 4 1.25 7.06 5.28
CA ALA A 4 1.76 6.20 6.36
C ALA A 4 1.83 6.96 7.69
N LEU A 5 2.30 8.21 7.64
CA LEU A 5 2.44 9.07 8.82
C LEU A 5 1.08 9.47 9.40
N LEU A 6 0.14 9.87 8.54
CA LEU A 6 -1.24 10.19 8.94
C LEU A 6 -1.93 8.97 9.55
N LEU A 7 -1.86 7.82 8.88
CA LEU A 7 -2.44 6.59 9.40
C LEU A 7 -1.80 6.19 10.73
N GLY A 8 -0.47 6.26 10.84
CA GLY A 8 0.24 5.94 12.08
C GLY A 8 -0.14 6.86 13.24
N ALA A 9 -0.27 8.16 12.99
CA ALA A 9 -0.74 9.12 13.99
C ALA A 9 -2.19 8.86 14.39
N LEU A 10 -3.07 8.60 13.42
CA LEU A 10 -4.48 8.30 13.65
C LEU A 10 -4.68 7.02 14.48
N ALA A 11 -4.03 5.93 14.07
CA ALA A 11 -4.12 4.64 14.74
C ALA A 11 -3.54 4.67 16.16
N SER A 12 -2.39 5.34 16.34
CA SER A 12 -1.79 5.57 17.67
C SER A 12 -2.76 6.33 18.60
N ARG A 13 -3.39 7.41 18.09
CA ARG A 13 -4.38 8.18 18.86
C ARG A 13 -5.65 7.37 19.15
N ALA A 14 -6.01 6.43 18.28
CA ALA A 14 -7.12 5.50 18.47
C ALA A 14 -6.77 4.30 19.38
N GLY A 15 -5.60 4.31 20.02
CA GLY A 15 -5.16 3.30 20.99
C GLY A 15 -4.52 2.05 20.38
N ASP A 16 -4.28 2.03 19.07
CA ASP A 16 -3.66 0.88 18.41
C ASP A 16 -2.14 0.93 18.52
N ARG A 17 -1.52 -0.26 18.48
CA ARG A 17 -0.06 -0.37 18.33
C ARG A 17 0.30 -0.22 16.87
N VAL A 18 1.27 0.65 16.59
CA VAL A 18 1.71 0.96 15.23
C VAL A 18 3.18 0.60 15.10
N ASP A 19 3.45 -0.29 14.15
CA ASP A 19 4.79 -0.68 13.72
C ASP A 19 4.97 -0.28 12.24
N LEU A 20 6.21 -0.07 11.82
CA LEU A 20 6.57 0.21 10.42
C LEU A 20 7.65 -0.76 9.96
N LEU A 21 7.44 -1.29 8.76
CA LEU A 21 8.38 -2.15 8.05
C LEU A 21 8.63 -1.56 6.66
N ALA A 22 9.88 -1.19 6.37
CA ALA A 22 10.31 -0.84 5.02
C ALA A 22 11.20 -1.96 4.48
N TYR A 23 10.90 -2.43 3.28
CA TYR A 23 11.51 -3.63 2.71
C TYR A 23 11.57 -3.52 1.19
N ASP A 24 12.69 -3.99 0.61
CA ASP A 24 12.86 -4.17 -0.84
C ASP A 24 13.19 -5.65 -1.12
N ARG A 25 14.46 -6.01 -1.20
CA ARG A 25 15.00 -7.37 -1.14
C ARG A 25 15.57 -7.70 0.23
N ARG A 26 15.70 -6.69 1.10
CA ARG A 26 16.17 -6.80 2.48
C ARG A 26 15.40 -5.83 3.36
N LEU A 27 15.54 -6.02 4.67
CA LEU A 27 15.01 -5.08 5.64
C LEU A 27 15.74 -3.73 5.53
N ARG A 28 15.00 -2.65 5.27
CA ARG A 28 15.52 -1.29 5.17
C ARG A 28 15.33 -0.50 6.45
N ALA A 29 14.13 -0.62 7.03
CA ALA A 29 13.82 -0.02 8.31
C ALA A 29 12.78 -0.86 9.06
N LEU A 30 12.86 -0.81 10.38
CA LEU A 30 11.92 -1.47 11.29
C LEU A 30 11.70 -0.58 12.51
N VAL A 31 10.46 -0.18 12.74
CA VAL A 31 10.04 0.51 13.97
C VAL A 31 9.01 -0.38 14.64
N GLN A 32 9.26 -0.76 15.90
CA GLN A 32 8.36 -1.61 16.66
C GLN A 32 8.20 -1.18 18.11
N GLY A 33 7.02 -1.43 18.67
CA GLY A 33 6.80 -1.38 20.12
C GLY A 33 6.99 0.01 20.73
N ARG A 34 6.80 1.08 19.95
CA ARG A 34 6.86 2.45 20.45
C ARG A 34 5.63 2.78 21.28
N ALA A 35 5.83 3.57 22.33
CA ALA A 35 4.72 4.17 23.07
C ALA A 35 3.99 5.18 22.16
N ALA A 36 2.69 5.41 22.40
CA ALA A 36 1.84 6.21 21.53
C ALA A 36 2.42 7.61 21.18
N GLY A 37 3.04 8.28 22.16
CA GLY A 37 3.68 9.59 21.97
C GLY A 37 4.97 9.58 21.14
N ASP A 38 5.61 8.41 21.02
CA ASP A 38 6.89 8.24 20.31
C ASP A 38 6.74 7.64 18.91
N VAL A 39 5.54 7.15 18.55
CA VAL A 39 5.28 6.50 17.26
C VAL A 39 5.65 7.45 16.12
N LEU A 40 5.04 8.63 16.06
CA LEU A 40 5.19 9.53 14.92
C LEU A 40 6.65 9.99 14.71
N PRO A 41 7.38 10.47 15.74
CA PRO A 41 8.80 10.80 15.60
C PRO A 41 9.64 9.61 15.12
N ALA A 42 9.38 8.39 15.62
CA ALA A 42 10.10 7.20 15.20
C ALA A 42 9.83 6.84 13.74
N LEU A 43 8.58 6.94 13.28
CA LEU A 43 8.21 6.72 11.88
C LEU A 43 8.91 7.73 10.96
N VAL A 44 8.84 9.03 11.29
CA VAL A 44 9.49 10.08 10.51
C VAL A 44 10.99 9.82 10.38
N ASN A 45 11.67 9.56 11.50
CA ASN A 45 13.12 9.30 11.50
C ASN A 45 13.50 8.06 10.67
N ALA A 46 12.71 7.00 10.76
CA ALA A 46 12.95 5.78 9.99
C ALA A 46 12.70 5.97 8.49
N MET A 47 11.69 6.76 8.12
CA MET A 47 11.33 6.98 6.72
C MET A 47 12.22 8.04 6.05
N ALA A 48 12.77 8.99 6.80
CA ALA A 48 13.63 10.06 6.28
C ALA A 48 14.94 9.56 5.66
N THR A 49 15.37 8.33 5.97
CA THR A 49 16.59 7.72 5.44
C THR A 49 16.33 6.71 4.31
N LEU A 50 15.06 6.54 3.90
CA LEU A 50 14.69 5.61 2.85
C LEU A 50 14.96 6.23 1.49
N GLU A 51 15.77 5.54 0.69
CA GLU A 51 16.02 5.86 -0.71
C GLU A 51 15.45 4.75 -1.60
N PRO A 52 14.83 5.09 -2.75
CA PRO A 52 14.33 4.11 -3.69
C PRO A 52 15.49 3.37 -4.37
N GLU A 53 15.29 2.09 -4.64
CA GLU A 53 16.21 1.29 -5.45
C GLU A 53 15.48 0.68 -6.64
N LEU A 54 16.15 0.63 -7.79
CA LEU A 54 15.65 0.02 -9.02
C LEU A 54 15.80 -1.52 -8.95
N VAL A 55 15.20 -2.11 -7.94
CA VAL A 55 15.19 -3.55 -7.71
C VAL A 55 13.77 -4.01 -7.48
N GLU A 56 13.45 -5.20 -8.00
CA GLU A 56 12.16 -5.83 -7.71
C GLU A 56 12.08 -6.22 -6.22
N THR A 57 10.92 -5.96 -5.59
CA THR A 57 10.70 -6.28 -4.18
C THR A 57 10.62 -7.79 -3.99
N ASP A 58 11.38 -8.35 -3.05
CA ASP A 58 11.23 -9.75 -2.64
C ASP A 58 9.97 -9.91 -1.80
N ALA A 59 8.84 -10.16 -2.47
CA ALA A 59 7.53 -10.35 -1.84
C ALA A 59 7.51 -11.51 -0.82
N ARG A 60 8.30 -12.56 -1.04
CA ARG A 60 8.41 -13.70 -0.11
C ARG A 60 9.11 -13.26 1.17
N GLY A 61 10.24 -12.58 1.03
CA GLY A 61 11.00 -12.00 2.14
C GLY A 61 10.19 -10.97 2.93
N LEU A 62 9.48 -10.08 2.24
CA LEU A 62 8.55 -9.11 2.84
C LEU A 62 7.47 -9.81 3.65
N THR A 63 6.76 -10.78 3.04
CA THR A 63 5.67 -11.52 3.68
C THR A 63 6.16 -12.29 4.92
N ALA A 64 7.27 -13.00 4.79
CA ALA A 64 7.86 -13.72 5.93
C ALA A 64 8.27 -12.75 7.05
N THR A 65 8.79 -11.58 6.71
CA THR A 65 9.18 -10.57 7.70
C THR A 65 7.97 -9.96 8.39
N ALA A 66 6.92 -9.61 7.65
CA ALA A 66 5.66 -9.12 8.20
C ALA A 66 5.01 -10.12 9.16
N LEU A 67 5.01 -11.42 8.82
CA LEU A 67 4.46 -12.47 9.68
C LEU A 67 5.26 -12.70 10.97
N ARG A 68 6.58 -12.46 10.94
CA ARG A 68 7.43 -12.51 12.13
C ARG A 68 7.24 -11.30 13.02
N THR A 69 7.09 -10.11 12.43
CA THR A 69 6.94 -8.85 13.18
C THR A 69 5.53 -8.68 13.75
N ALA A 70 4.51 -9.22 13.10
CA ALA A 70 3.12 -9.24 13.56
C ALA A 70 2.70 -10.67 14.01
N PRO A 71 3.05 -11.12 15.22
CA PRO A 71 2.74 -12.47 15.68
C PRO A 71 1.25 -12.68 16.05
N ARG A 72 0.45 -11.63 16.10
CA ARG A 72 -0.99 -11.69 16.40
C ARG A 72 -1.77 -11.14 15.22
N ARG A 73 -3.08 -11.40 15.17
CA ARG A 73 -3.97 -10.79 14.18
C ARG A 73 -3.85 -9.27 14.26
N SER A 74 -3.68 -8.64 13.09
CA SER A 74 -3.43 -7.21 12.93
C SER A 74 -3.99 -6.73 11.59
N LEU A 75 -4.07 -5.41 11.43
CA LEU A 75 -4.16 -4.79 10.11
C LEU A 75 -2.76 -4.69 9.50
N ILE A 76 -2.55 -5.30 8.35
CA ILE A 76 -1.34 -5.08 7.55
C ILE A 76 -1.72 -4.13 6.41
N VAL A 77 -1.07 -2.96 6.38
CA VAL A 77 -1.21 -1.99 5.30
C VAL A 77 0.00 -2.06 4.39
N LEU A 78 -0.21 -2.49 3.16
CA LEU A 78 0.80 -2.51 2.09
C LEU A 78 0.71 -1.20 1.31
N LEU A 79 1.76 -0.39 1.40
CA LEU A 79 1.89 0.84 0.59
C LEU A 79 2.78 0.52 -0.61
N THR A 80 2.16 0.27 -1.76
CA THR A 80 2.87 -0.16 -2.98
C THR A 80 2.07 0.15 -4.23
N THR A 81 2.68 0.02 -5.42
CA THR A 81 2.00 0.23 -6.70
C THR A 81 1.05 -0.94 -7.03
N LEU A 82 0.12 -0.71 -7.97
CA LEU A 82 -0.81 -1.72 -8.50
C LEU A 82 -0.35 -2.23 -9.88
N ASP A 83 0.96 -2.21 -10.12
CA ASP A 83 1.54 -2.69 -11.37
C ASP A 83 1.33 -4.20 -11.48
N ALA A 84 0.90 -4.67 -12.66
CA ALA A 84 0.45 -6.05 -12.84
C ALA A 84 1.56 -7.06 -12.50
N ALA A 85 2.76 -6.91 -13.07
CA ALA A 85 3.84 -7.89 -12.90
C ALA A 85 4.30 -8.07 -11.44
N PRO A 86 4.64 -7.01 -10.66
CA PRO A 86 4.99 -7.15 -9.24
C PRO A 86 3.89 -7.81 -8.40
N ILE A 87 2.62 -7.51 -8.70
CA ILE A 87 1.50 -8.07 -7.95
C ILE A 87 1.26 -9.54 -8.34
N GLU A 88 1.15 -9.84 -9.64
CA GLU A 88 0.78 -11.16 -10.13
C GLU A 88 1.89 -12.20 -9.92
N GLU A 89 3.15 -11.82 -10.17
CA GLU A 89 4.29 -12.73 -10.08
C GLU A 89 4.94 -12.73 -8.68
N GLY A 90 4.80 -11.62 -7.95
CA GLY A 90 5.43 -11.41 -6.64
C GLY A 90 4.46 -11.62 -5.47
N LEU A 91 3.50 -10.72 -5.31
CA LEU A 91 2.66 -10.66 -4.11
C LEU A 91 1.58 -11.77 -4.07
N LEU A 92 0.81 -11.97 -5.16
CA LEU A 92 -0.30 -12.92 -5.20
C LEU A 92 0.09 -14.34 -4.74
N PRO A 93 1.23 -14.92 -5.18
CA PRO A 93 1.64 -16.27 -4.76
C PRO A 93 1.84 -16.43 -3.25
N VAL A 94 2.10 -15.35 -2.51
CA VAL A 94 2.33 -15.37 -1.05
C VAL A 94 1.24 -14.68 -0.25
N LEU A 95 0.32 -13.98 -0.92
CA LEU A 95 -0.71 -13.14 -0.29
C LEU A 95 -1.61 -13.93 0.66
N ALA A 96 -1.91 -15.19 0.35
CA ALA A 96 -2.69 -16.09 1.19
C ALA A 96 -2.10 -16.21 2.61
N GLN A 97 -0.77 -16.16 2.76
CA GLN A 97 -0.12 -16.27 4.07
C GLN A 97 -0.44 -15.06 4.96
N LEU A 98 -0.61 -13.87 4.36
CA LEU A 98 -1.01 -12.66 5.08
C LEU A 98 -2.51 -12.68 5.37
N THR A 99 -3.35 -12.91 4.35
CA THR A 99 -4.80 -12.78 4.45
C THR A 99 -5.46 -13.86 5.31
N GLN A 100 -4.84 -15.03 5.46
CA GLN A 100 -5.31 -16.06 6.40
C GLN A 100 -5.14 -15.66 7.88
N ARG A 101 -4.20 -14.76 8.20
CA ARG A 101 -3.85 -14.39 9.58
C ARG A 101 -4.19 -12.95 9.94
N HIS A 102 -4.21 -12.07 8.96
CA HIS A 102 -4.33 -10.62 9.12
C HIS A 102 -5.42 -10.07 8.21
N THR A 103 -6.02 -8.96 8.63
CA THR A 103 -6.76 -8.12 7.69
C THR A 103 -5.72 -7.38 6.85
N VAL A 104 -5.78 -7.53 5.52
CA VAL A 104 -4.82 -6.89 4.62
C VAL A 104 -5.52 -5.75 3.87
N LEU A 105 -4.88 -4.59 3.88
CA LEU A 105 -5.25 -3.43 3.09
C LEU A 105 -4.06 -3.07 2.20
N LEU A 106 -4.30 -2.86 0.92
CA LEU A 106 -3.31 -2.31 -0.01
C LEU A 106 -3.72 -0.89 -0.37
N ALA A 107 -2.79 0.04 -0.25
CA ALA A 107 -2.98 1.44 -0.60
C ALA A 107 -1.96 1.83 -1.68
N SER A 108 -2.48 2.30 -2.82
CA SER A 108 -1.69 2.62 -4.00
C SER A 108 -1.98 4.04 -4.48
N VAL A 109 -0.93 4.72 -4.94
CA VAL A 109 -1.03 6.06 -5.53
C VAL A 109 -1.37 5.91 -7.01
N ALA A 110 -2.52 6.44 -7.41
CA ALA A 110 -2.91 6.61 -8.81
C ALA A 110 -2.23 7.85 -9.40
N ASP A 111 -1.69 7.73 -10.61
CA ASP A 111 -1.09 8.86 -11.31
C ASP A 111 -2.18 9.70 -12.02
N PRO A 112 -2.44 10.95 -11.59
CA PRO A 112 -3.43 11.81 -12.21
C PRO A 112 -3.06 12.19 -13.67
N HIS A 113 -1.78 12.15 -14.04
CA HIS A 113 -1.35 12.44 -15.40
C HIS A 113 -1.80 11.36 -16.38
N ILE A 114 -1.73 10.08 -15.99
CA ILE A 114 -2.25 8.96 -16.80
C ILE A 114 -3.76 9.13 -17.03
N ALA A 115 -4.51 9.52 -16.00
CA ALA A 115 -5.95 9.79 -16.15
C ALA A 115 -6.22 10.93 -17.16
N ALA A 116 -5.45 12.01 -17.09
CA ALA A 116 -5.57 13.13 -18.03
C ALA A 116 -5.23 12.69 -19.47
N MET A 117 -4.14 11.95 -19.66
CA MET A 117 -3.71 11.42 -20.96
C MET A 117 -4.80 10.59 -21.64
N ALA A 118 -5.52 9.74 -20.90
CA ALA A 118 -6.59 8.89 -21.45
C ALA A 118 -7.73 9.70 -22.12
N THR A 119 -7.92 10.95 -21.69
CA THR A 119 -8.95 11.85 -22.23
C THR A 119 -8.45 12.75 -23.37
N ALA A 120 -7.15 12.80 -23.62
CA ALA A 120 -6.55 13.67 -24.63
C ALA A 120 -7.03 13.31 -26.05
N ARG A 121 -7.18 14.33 -26.90
CA ARG A 121 -7.60 14.22 -28.31
C ARG A 121 -6.82 15.23 -29.14
N GLY A 122 -6.77 15.02 -30.46
CA GLY A 122 -6.31 16.04 -31.42
C GLY A 122 -5.28 15.53 -32.42
N THR A 123 -4.12 15.09 -31.95
CA THR A 123 -3.04 14.55 -32.80
C THR A 123 -3.02 13.02 -32.76
N THR A 124 -2.41 12.41 -33.77
CA THR A 124 -2.19 10.96 -33.80
C THR A 124 -1.42 10.47 -32.56
N ASP A 125 -0.36 11.19 -32.17
CA ASP A 125 0.42 10.88 -30.97
C ASP A 125 -0.45 10.95 -29.70
N ALA A 126 -1.27 11.99 -29.56
CA ALA A 126 -2.20 12.12 -28.44
C ALA A 126 -3.23 10.99 -28.37
N VAL A 127 -3.64 10.42 -29.52
CA VAL A 127 -4.54 9.27 -29.57
C VAL A 127 -3.82 7.99 -29.12
N TYR A 128 -2.56 7.78 -29.52
CA TYR A 128 -1.76 6.65 -29.05
C TYR A 128 -1.48 6.73 -27.54
N ASP A 129 -1.11 7.92 -27.04
CA ASP A 129 -0.92 8.17 -25.61
C ASP A 129 -2.20 7.91 -24.82
N ALA A 130 -3.34 8.38 -25.33
CA ALA A 130 -4.64 8.13 -24.71
C ALA A 130 -5.00 6.63 -24.67
N ALA A 131 -4.69 5.89 -25.73
CA ALA A 131 -4.92 4.44 -25.78
C ALA A 131 -4.03 3.69 -24.77
N ALA A 132 -2.74 4.06 -24.68
CA ALA A 132 -1.81 3.49 -23.71
C ALA A 132 -2.24 3.78 -22.27
N ALA A 133 -2.65 5.02 -21.98
CA ALA A 133 -3.15 5.41 -20.68
C ALA A 133 -4.44 4.66 -20.29
N ALA A 134 -5.37 4.48 -21.24
CA ALA A 134 -6.58 3.69 -21.02
C ALA A 134 -6.25 2.21 -20.73
N GLN A 135 -5.27 1.63 -21.42
CA GLN A 135 -4.79 0.27 -21.15
C GLN A 135 -4.21 0.16 -19.74
N ALA A 136 -3.34 1.10 -19.34
CA ALA A 136 -2.73 1.11 -18.02
C ALA A 136 -3.79 1.20 -16.90
N HIS A 137 -4.81 2.05 -17.07
CA HIS A 137 -5.95 2.11 -16.14
C HIS A 137 -6.74 0.79 -16.08
N ALA A 138 -6.99 0.16 -17.23
CA ALA A 138 -7.70 -1.11 -17.26
C ALA A 138 -6.90 -2.25 -16.60
N GLU A 139 -5.59 -2.29 -16.80
CA GLU A 139 -4.68 -3.24 -16.12
C GLU A 139 -4.68 -3.03 -14.61
N ARG A 140 -4.50 -1.78 -14.17
CA ARG A 140 -4.55 -1.43 -12.75
C ARG A 140 -5.86 -1.84 -12.08
N GLY A 141 -6.99 -1.60 -12.76
CA GLY A 141 -8.31 -2.02 -12.29
C GLY A 141 -8.45 -3.54 -12.17
N ARG A 142 -7.90 -4.29 -13.14
CA ARG A 142 -7.86 -5.77 -13.10
C ARG A 142 -7.01 -6.28 -11.93
N THR A 143 -5.83 -5.71 -11.70
CA THR A 143 -4.96 -6.04 -10.57
C THR A 143 -5.67 -5.78 -9.23
N ALA A 144 -6.31 -4.63 -9.08
CA ALA A 144 -7.09 -4.30 -7.89
C ALA A 144 -8.23 -5.31 -7.65
N GLU A 145 -8.95 -5.70 -8.70
CA GLU A 145 -10.03 -6.68 -8.58
C GLU A 145 -9.53 -8.08 -8.22
N GLN A 146 -8.39 -8.51 -8.79
CA GLN A 146 -7.74 -9.75 -8.38
C GLN A 146 -7.38 -9.74 -6.88
N LEU A 147 -6.81 -8.65 -6.37
CA LEU A 147 -6.48 -8.51 -4.95
C LEU A 147 -7.74 -8.55 -4.05
N ARG A 148 -8.83 -7.88 -4.46
CA ARG A 148 -10.12 -7.92 -3.74
C ARG A 148 -10.67 -9.34 -3.64
N ARG A 149 -10.60 -10.11 -4.73
CA ARG A 149 -11.01 -11.53 -4.74
C ARG A 149 -10.17 -12.40 -3.79
N HIS A 150 -8.95 -11.97 -3.46
CA HIS A 150 -8.09 -12.62 -2.45
C HIS A 150 -8.26 -12.04 -1.04
N GLY A 151 -9.31 -11.24 -0.79
CA GLY A 151 -9.65 -10.74 0.55
C GLY A 151 -8.90 -9.48 0.97
N VAL A 152 -8.24 -8.79 0.04
CA VAL A 152 -7.54 -7.53 0.30
C VAL A 152 -8.48 -6.34 0.11
N THR A 153 -8.53 -5.44 1.09
CA THR A 153 -9.15 -4.12 0.87
C THR A 153 -8.19 -3.27 0.04
N VAL A 154 -8.62 -2.75 -1.11
CA VAL A 154 -7.75 -1.94 -1.98
C VAL A 154 -8.22 -0.48 -1.99
N VAL A 155 -7.33 0.42 -1.61
CA VAL A 155 -7.45 1.87 -1.77
C VAL A 155 -6.53 2.30 -2.92
N ASP A 156 -7.11 2.87 -3.96
CA ASP A 156 -6.38 3.40 -5.12
C ASP A 156 -6.85 4.84 -5.35
N ALA A 157 -5.97 5.80 -5.09
CA ALA A 157 -6.33 7.22 -5.03
C ALA A 157 -5.13 8.11 -5.43
N THR A 158 -5.39 9.35 -5.82
CA THR A 158 -4.32 10.30 -6.17
C THR A 158 -3.46 10.64 -4.95
N PRO A 159 -2.26 11.24 -5.12
CA PRO A 159 -1.40 11.61 -4.00
C PRO A 159 -2.11 12.44 -2.91
N GLU A 160 -2.97 13.37 -3.31
CA GLU A 160 -3.72 14.27 -2.43
C GLU A 160 -4.84 13.55 -1.66
N GLU A 161 -5.43 12.52 -2.27
CA GLU A 161 -6.59 11.80 -1.74
C GLU A 161 -6.22 10.52 -0.99
N LEU A 162 -5.01 9.98 -1.20
CA LEU A 162 -4.63 8.69 -0.65
C LEU A 162 -4.61 8.67 0.88
N ALA A 163 -4.07 9.71 1.50
CA ALA A 163 -3.99 9.80 2.96
C ALA A 163 -5.39 9.80 3.63
N PRO A 164 -6.34 10.67 3.24
CA PRO A 164 -7.70 10.61 3.79
C PRO A 164 -8.44 9.31 3.43
N ALA A 165 -8.34 8.82 2.19
CA ALA A 165 -9.00 7.57 1.79
C ALA A 165 -8.50 6.35 2.59
N LEU A 166 -7.20 6.31 2.89
CA LEU A 166 -6.60 5.28 3.74
C LEU A 166 -7.09 5.37 5.19
N ALA A 167 -7.21 6.59 5.73
CA ALA A 167 -7.77 6.80 7.06
C ALA A 167 -9.22 6.33 7.15
N ASP A 168 -10.05 6.65 6.15
CA ASP A 168 -11.44 6.21 6.09
C ASP A 168 -11.56 4.69 6.00
N ALA A 169 -10.74 4.05 5.17
CA ALA A 169 -10.71 2.60 5.06
C ALA A 169 -10.29 1.93 6.38
N TYR A 170 -9.30 2.48 7.09
CA TYR A 170 -8.93 2.03 8.43
C TYR A 170 -10.10 2.17 9.43
N LEU A 171 -10.77 3.32 9.46
CA LEU A 171 -11.90 3.55 10.36
C LEU A 171 -13.08 2.62 10.06
N ALA A 172 -13.35 2.35 8.79
CA ALA A 172 -14.39 1.40 8.36
C ALA A 172 -14.05 -0.04 8.77
N LEU A 173 -12.79 -0.46 8.65
CA LEU A 173 -12.35 -1.77 9.13
C LEU A 173 -12.46 -1.89 10.66
N LYS A 174 -12.11 -0.83 11.38
CA LYS A 174 -12.20 -0.78 12.84
C LYS A 174 -13.65 -0.86 13.32
N SER A 175 -14.54 -0.07 12.72
CA SER A 175 -15.96 -0.06 13.09
C SER A 175 -16.68 -1.38 12.76
N ALA A 176 -16.21 -2.10 11.73
CA ALA A 176 -16.71 -3.44 11.38
C ALA A 176 -16.17 -4.58 12.28
N GLY A 177 -15.38 -4.28 13.32
CA GLY A 177 -14.78 -5.29 14.20
C GLY A 177 -13.76 -6.20 13.50
N ARG A 178 -13.19 -5.74 12.38
CA ARG A 178 -12.20 -6.49 11.60
C ARG A 178 -10.76 -6.28 12.09
N LEU A 179 -10.57 -5.42 13.10
CA LEU A 179 -9.30 -5.11 13.74
C LEU A 179 -9.26 -5.65 15.17
#